data_AF-F7BMU6-F1
#
_entry.id   AF-F7BMU6-F1
#
_cell.length_a   1.000
_cell.length_b   1.000
_cell.length_c   1.000
_cell.angle_alpha   90.00
_cell.angle_beta   90.00
_cell.angle_gamma   90.00
#
_symmetry.space_group_name_H-M   'P 1'
#
loop_
_entity.id
_entity.type
_entity.pdbx_description
1 polymer ?
#
loop_
_entity_poly.entity_id
_entity_poly.type
_entity_poly.pdbx_seq_one_letter_code
_entity_poly.pdbx_strand_id
1 'polypeptide(L)'
;MEVRYREFNLRGDTAAADEFRLIDPDDVSTAMSVQHFRNNALNPCIASSYKFVEKVITEIKALHADIQPLTTIHMGGDEVAKKSWEGSPVCEKFISEEEGFPYSNVDLQEYFIRKVSDICTKHGLNLGVWEDGALKSPDTVPYEKSSIPCDVLAYSWNNAGWSPYLANRAYKLANAGYKVVMSQATHFYFDHPHEPDPEEIGLFWATRYIDDRKVFEFMPEHLYSNAKFNLNAEPFSSEEVKNMRDTNLPLTAPENIIGMQAAVWSEMLRDVTKFHYQLFPRLIAFAERAWHKAPWEAEQANEWTKLQDWRDFVNVVGYKELSRLRIRNIHYRLPPPGVRITDDGKIEICSKFPGLTFKFRTVSGDEHSDWSECVDQQPITDKKAIYEFVTTDGQRQSRIIRL
;
A
#
# COMPACT_ATOMS: atom_id res chain seq x y z
N MET A 1 2.94 -5.74 -26.44
CA MET A 1 2.87 -6.83 -27.46
C MET A 1 2.55 -6.33 -28.86
N GLU A 2 1.85 -5.19 -29.05
CA GLU A 2 1.60 -4.67 -30.41
C GLU A 2 2.85 -4.32 -31.23
N VAL A 3 3.93 -3.85 -30.60
CA VAL A 3 5.22 -3.66 -31.31
C VAL A 3 5.75 -4.99 -31.84
N ARG A 4 5.69 -6.06 -31.03
CA ARG A 4 6.07 -7.42 -31.44
C ARG A 4 5.23 -7.88 -32.64
N TYR A 5 3.90 -7.73 -32.57
CA TYR A 5 2.99 -8.08 -33.66
C TYR A 5 3.38 -7.39 -34.98
N ARG A 6 3.63 -6.06 -34.95
CA ARG A 6 4.03 -5.29 -36.14
C ARG A 6 5.37 -5.75 -36.70
N GLU A 7 6.36 -5.98 -35.84
CA GLU A 7 7.70 -6.41 -36.24
C GLU A 7 7.70 -7.77 -36.95
N PHE A 8 6.97 -8.76 -36.44
CA PHE A 8 6.88 -10.08 -37.08
C PHE A 8 6.07 -10.05 -38.37
N ASN A 9 4.99 -9.26 -38.43
CA ASN A 9 4.23 -9.07 -39.66
C ASN A 9 5.06 -8.41 -40.78
N LEU A 10 5.92 -7.44 -40.45
CA LEU A 10 6.84 -6.85 -41.44
C LEU A 10 7.82 -7.89 -42.03
N ARG A 11 8.07 -8.99 -41.31
CA ARG A 11 8.93 -10.11 -41.75
C ARG A 11 8.13 -11.24 -42.42
N GLY A 12 6.80 -11.12 -42.52
CA GLY A 12 5.92 -12.14 -43.08
C GLY A 12 5.63 -13.31 -42.14
N ASP A 13 5.97 -13.21 -40.85
CA ASP A 13 5.73 -14.26 -39.86
C ASP A 13 4.48 -13.94 -39.02
N THR A 14 3.31 -14.17 -39.62
CA THR A 14 2.02 -13.89 -38.98
C THR A 14 1.78 -14.76 -37.75
N ALA A 15 2.27 -15.99 -37.75
CA ALA A 15 2.14 -16.91 -36.62
C ALA A 15 2.84 -16.37 -35.37
N ALA A 16 4.09 -15.92 -35.50
CA ALA A 16 4.83 -15.33 -34.39
C ALA A 16 4.29 -13.94 -33.97
N ALA A 17 3.68 -13.21 -34.92
CA ALA A 17 3.03 -11.94 -34.64
C ALA A 17 1.81 -12.12 -33.71
N ASP A 18 0.96 -13.10 -33.98
CA ASP A 18 -0.29 -13.34 -33.24
C ASP A 18 -0.08 -14.14 -31.93
N GLU A 19 1.02 -14.90 -31.82
CA GLU A 19 1.29 -15.83 -30.71
C GLU A 19 1.01 -15.26 -29.30
N PHE A 20 1.39 -14.00 -29.08
CA PHE A 20 1.29 -13.30 -27.79
C PHE A 20 0.54 -11.97 -27.89
N ARG A 21 -0.31 -11.79 -28.91
CA ARG A 21 -1.09 -10.57 -29.04
C ARG A 21 -2.11 -10.46 -27.89
N LEU A 22 -2.32 -9.25 -27.36
CA LEU A 22 -3.09 -9.04 -26.12
C LEU A 22 -4.37 -8.21 -26.31
N ILE A 23 -4.64 -7.82 -27.55
CA ILE A 23 -5.77 -6.96 -27.89
C ILE A 23 -6.60 -7.59 -28.98
N ASP A 24 -7.88 -7.23 -29.00
CA ASP A 24 -8.73 -7.33 -30.16
C ASP A 24 -8.56 -6.02 -30.97
N PRO A 25 -8.09 -6.07 -32.23
CA PRO A 25 -7.84 -4.87 -33.04
C PRO A 25 -9.13 -4.11 -33.38
N ASP A 26 -10.29 -4.75 -33.30
CA ASP A 26 -11.60 -4.17 -33.59
C ASP A 26 -12.32 -3.72 -32.30
N ASP A 27 -11.65 -3.77 -31.15
CA ASP A 27 -12.20 -3.31 -29.87
C ASP A 27 -12.37 -1.78 -29.83
N VAL A 28 -13.63 -1.34 -29.86
CA VAL A 28 -14.02 0.08 -29.79
C VAL A 28 -14.44 0.52 -28.39
N SER A 29 -14.09 -0.25 -27.35
CA SER A 29 -14.38 0.08 -25.95
C SER A 29 -13.90 1.49 -25.59
N THR A 30 -14.66 2.15 -24.72
CA THR A 30 -14.36 3.52 -24.25
C THR A 30 -13.84 3.51 -22.80
N ALA A 31 -13.28 2.38 -22.38
CA ALA A 31 -12.80 2.17 -21.02
C ALA A 31 -11.65 3.13 -20.69
N MET A 32 -11.70 3.70 -19.48
CA MET A 32 -10.67 4.56 -18.93
C MET A 32 -10.22 3.98 -17.60
N SER A 33 -8.93 3.72 -17.45
CA SER A 33 -8.35 3.29 -16.17
C SER A 33 -8.34 4.42 -15.16
N VAL A 34 -8.09 4.08 -13.89
CA VAL A 34 -7.94 5.04 -12.79
C VAL A 34 -6.82 6.05 -13.08
N GLN A 35 -5.76 5.63 -13.78
CA GLN A 35 -4.62 6.45 -14.19
C GLN A 35 -4.81 7.10 -15.58
N HIS A 36 -6.05 7.16 -16.09
CA HIS A 36 -6.43 7.80 -17.35
C HIS A 36 -5.81 7.18 -18.63
N PHE A 37 -5.51 5.88 -18.61
CA PHE A 37 -5.18 5.15 -19.82
C PHE A 37 -6.44 4.59 -20.48
N ARG A 38 -6.49 4.69 -21.82
CA ARG A 38 -7.56 4.07 -22.62
C ARG A 38 -7.27 2.60 -22.83
N ASN A 39 -8.28 1.74 -22.64
CA ASN A 39 -8.25 0.31 -22.95
C ASN A 39 -6.94 -0.38 -22.53
N ASN A 40 -6.49 -0.14 -21.28
CA ASN A 40 -5.23 -0.67 -20.77
C ASN A 40 -5.33 -2.11 -20.23
N ALA A 41 -6.53 -2.69 -20.22
CA ALA A 41 -6.76 -4.06 -19.80
C ALA A 41 -6.43 -5.02 -20.95
N LEU A 42 -5.69 -6.08 -20.64
CA LEU A 42 -5.50 -7.21 -21.56
C LEU A 42 -6.87 -7.82 -21.92
N ASN A 43 -7.05 -8.31 -23.15
CA ASN A 43 -8.33 -8.92 -23.55
C ASN A 43 -8.44 -10.37 -23.01
N PRO A 44 -9.43 -10.71 -22.18
CA PRO A 44 -9.57 -12.03 -21.57
C PRO A 44 -10.21 -13.06 -22.53
N CYS A 45 -10.75 -12.63 -23.66
CA CYS A 45 -11.52 -13.48 -24.58
C CYS A 45 -10.65 -14.08 -25.70
N ILE A 46 -9.35 -13.78 -25.73
CA ILE A 46 -8.42 -14.28 -26.75
C ILE A 46 -7.41 -15.29 -26.17
N ALA A 47 -7.18 -16.38 -26.91
CA ALA A 47 -6.28 -17.45 -26.48
C ALA A 47 -4.81 -17.00 -26.31
N SER A 48 -4.37 -16.02 -27.10
CA SER A 48 -3.01 -15.46 -27.06
C SER A 48 -2.71 -14.74 -25.74
N SER A 49 -3.71 -14.17 -25.06
CA SER A 49 -3.55 -13.59 -23.72
C SER A 49 -3.10 -14.65 -22.72
N TYR A 50 -3.71 -15.84 -22.75
CA TYR A 50 -3.34 -16.94 -21.85
C TYR A 50 -1.99 -17.55 -22.21
N LYS A 51 -1.65 -17.65 -23.49
CA LYS A 51 -0.29 -18.05 -23.93
C LYS A 51 0.76 -17.10 -23.39
N PHE A 52 0.51 -15.79 -23.46
CA PHE A 52 1.41 -14.78 -22.94
C PHE A 52 1.57 -14.89 -21.42
N VAL A 53 0.46 -14.98 -20.69
CA VAL A 53 0.48 -15.12 -19.22
C VAL A 53 1.22 -16.39 -18.79
N GLU A 54 0.91 -17.54 -19.39
CA GLU A 54 1.61 -18.79 -19.08
C GLU A 54 3.10 -18.70 -19.42
N LYS A 55 3.46 -18.07 -20.55
CA LYS A 55 4.87 -17.84 -20.90
C LYS A 55 5.57 -16.99 -19.85
N VAL A 56 4.98 -15.88 -19.42
CA VAL A 56 5.57 -15.01 -18.38
C VAL A 56 5.73 -15.76 -17.05
N ILE A 57 4.68 -16.47 -16.61
CA ILE A 57 4.70 -17.25 -15.36
C ILE A 57 5.80 -18.31 -15.38
N THR A 58 5.90 -19.07 -16.47
CA THR A 58 6.87 -20.15 -16.58
C THR A 58 8.31 -19.65 -16.66
N GLU A 59 8.57 -18.54 -17.35
CA GLU A 59 9.90 -17.91 -17.38
C GLU A 59 10.29 -17.34 -16.02
N ILE A 60 9.38 -16.65 -15.31
CA ILE A 60 9.66 -16.17 -13.94
C ILE A 60 9.91 -17.35 -13.00
N LYS A 61 9.11 -18.41 -13.08
CA LYS A 61 9.32 -19.62 -12.28
C LYS A 61 10.68 -20.25 -12.58
N ALA A 62 11.11 -20.28 -13.85
CA ALA A 62 12.41 -20.81 -14.24
C ALA A 62 13.58 -19.98 -13.65
N LEU A 63 13.48 -18.65 -13.63
CA LEU A 63 14.46 -17.77 -12.98
C LEU A 63 14.62 -18.02 -11.47
N HIS A 64 13.59 -18.57 -10.83
CA HIS A 64 13.56 -18.85 -9.40
C HIS A 64 13.97 -20.28 -9.03
N ALA A 65 14.08 -21.18 -10.02
CA ALA A 65 14.12 -22.63 -9.79
C ALA A 65 15.31 -23.10 -8.94
N ASP A 66 16.48 -22.46 -9.08
CA ASP A 66 17.72 -22.81 -8.40
C ASP A 66 18.11 -21.86 -7.24
N ILE A 67 17.38 -20.77 -7.05
CA ILE A 67 17.65 -19.75 -6.01
C ILE A 67 16.65 -19.89 -4.86
N GLN A 68 15.37 -19.67 -5.16
CA GLN A 68 14.26 -19.75 -4.22
C GLN A 68 13.02 -20.14 -5.02
N PRO A 69 12.68 -21.45 -5.05
CA PRO A 69 11.58 -21.95 -5.87
C PRO A 69 10.31 -21.15 -5.65
N LEU A 70 9.75 -20.63 -6.74
CA LEU A 70 8.54 -19.82 -6.70
C LEU A 70 7.37 -20.68 -6.26
N THR A 71 6.66 -20.26 -5.20
CA THR A 71 5.45 -20.94 -4.69
C THR A 71 4.18 -20.18 -5.02
N THR A 72 4.26 -18.87 -5.24
CA THR A 72 3.13 -17.99 -5.49
C THR A 72 3.52 -16.96 -6.55
N ILE A 73 2.64 -16.73 -7.52
CA ILE A 73 2.75 -15.60 -8.46
C ILE A 73 1.61 -14.61 -8.18
N HIS A 74 1.94 -13.32 -8.05
CA HIS A 74 0.92 -12.28 -7.90
C HIS A 74 0.55 -11.70 -9.28
N MET A 75 -0.71 -11.78 -9.68
CA MET A 75 -1.14 -11.32 -11.01
C MET A 75 -1.74 -9.90 -11.02
N GLY A 76 -1.92 -9.29 -9.85
CA GLY A 76 -2.58 -7.99 -9.72
C GLY A 76 -4.09 -8.19 -9.63
N GLY A 77 -4.84 -7.70 -10.63
CA GLY A 77 -6.30 -7.84 -10.69
C GLY A 77 -7.07 -6.68 -10.03
N ASP A 78 -6.40 -5.57 -9.77
CA ASP A 78 -6.96 -4.33 -9.27
C ASP A 78 -7.58 -3.47 -10.38
N GLU A 79 -8.66 -2.76 -10.01
CA GLU A 79 -9.19 -1.59 -10.73
C GLU A 79 -9.44 -1.75 -12.25
N VAL A 80 -9.88 -2.93 -12.71
CA VAL A 80 -10.32 -3.12 -14.09
C VAL A 80 -11.46 -2.13 -14.39
N ALA A 81 -11.27 -1.32 -15.44
CA ALA A 81 -12.23 -0.27 -15.79
C ALA A 81 -13.58 -0.88 -16.17
N LYS A 82 -14.69 -0.30 -15.67
CA LYS A 82 -16.05 -0.86 -15.83
C LYS A 82 -16.47 -1.14 -17.28
N LYS A 83 -15.99 -0.35 -18.23
CA LYS A 83 -16.32 -0.47 -19.66
C LYS A 83 -15.32 -1.30 -20.45
N SER A 84 -14.44 -2.03 -19.78
CA SER A 84 -13.44 -2.86 -20.47
C SER A 84 -14.15 -3.91 -21.31
N TRP A 85 -13.71 -4.04 -22.57
CA TRP A 85 -14.14 -5.06 -23.52
C TRP A 85 -15.60 -4.97 -24.02
N GLU A 86 -16.40 -3.98 -23.57
CA GLU A 86 -17.78 -3.76 -24.03
C GLU A 86 -17.91 -3.60 -25.55
N GLY A 87 -16.86 -3.09 -26.20
CA GLY A 87 -16.78 -2.90 -27.64
C GLY A 87 -15.93 -3.92 -28.38
N SER A 88 -15.52 -5.04 -27.75
CA SER A 88 -14.71 -6.09 -28.38
C SER A 88 -15.62 -7.13 -29.04
N PRO A 89 -15.63 -7.25 -30.39
CA PRO A 89 -16.40 -8.29 -31.08
C PRO A 89 -15.99 -9.71 -30.66
N VAL A 90 -14.72 -9.92 -30.32
CA VAL A 90 -14.26 -11.22 -29.84
C VAL A 90 -14.87 -11.56 -28.48
N CYS A 91 -14.97 -10.60 -27.57
CA CYS A 91 -15.63 -10.82 -26.27
C CYS A 91 -17.14 -10.97 -26.40
N GLU A 92 -17.79 -10.19 -27.26
CA GLU A 92 -19.22 -10.35 -27.56
C GLU A 92 -19.53 -11.76 -28.07
N LYS A 93 -18.74 -12.24 -29.04
CA LYS A 93 -18.84 -13.59 -29.55
C LYS A 93 -18.61 -14.63 -28.46
N PHE A 94 -17.53 -14.49 -27.68
CA PHE A 94 -17.21 -15.40 -26.58
C PHE A 94 -18.36 -15.53 -25.58
N ILE A 95 -18.93 -14.41 -25.12
CA ILE A 95 -20.05 -14.41 -24.17
C ILE A 95 -21.30 -15.07 -24.77
N SER A 96 -21.58 -14.87 -26.05
CA SER A 96 -22.77 -15.45 -26.70
C SER A 96 -22.67 -16.96 -26.97
N GLU A 97 -21.47 -17.49 -27.16
CA GLU A 97 -21.25 -18.88 -27.59
C GLU A 97 -20.82 -19.81 -26.45
N GLU A 98 -20.27 -19.28 -25.35
CA GLU A 98 -19.74 -20.11 -24.25
C GLU A 98 -20.86 -20.62 -23.32
N GLU A 99 -21.12 -21.93 -23.39
CA GLU A 99 -22.12 -22.59 -22.57
C GLU A 99 -21.67 -22.62 -21.09
N GLY A 100 -22.51 -22.08 -20.19
CA GLY A 100 -22.23 -22.04 -18.74
C GLY A 100 -21.40 -20.85 -18.27
N PHE A 101 -21.14 -19.86 -19.14
CA PHE A 101 -20.49 -18.61 -18.77
C PHE A 101 -21.46 -17.62 -18.10
N PRO A 102 -21.07 -16.89 -17.03
CA PRO A 102 -21.92 -15.85 -16.47
C PRO A 102 -21.94 -14.62 -17.42
N TYR A 103 -23.14 -14.19 -17.80
CA TYR A 103 -23.48 -13.51 -19.06
C TYR A 103 -22.99 -12.04 -19.26
N SER A 104 -22.02 -11.51 -18.51
CA SER A 104 -21.64 -10.08 -18.61
C SER A 104 -20.14 -9.78 -18.62
N ASN A 105 -19.77 -8.57 -19.04
CA ASN A 105 -18.36 -8.11 -19.02
C ASN A 105 -17.73 -8.07 -17.62
N VAL A 106 -18.56 -7.95 -16.58
CA VAL A 106 -18.09 -8.02 -15.19
C VAL A 106 -17.56 -9.42 -14.86
N ASP A 107 -18.14 -10.45 -15.48
CA ASP A 107 -17.77 -11.85 -15.26
C ASP A 107 -16.50 -12.25 -16.02
N LEU A 108 -16.08 -11.45 -17.02
CA LEU A 108 -14.83 -11.67 -17.75
C LEU A 108 -13.58 -11.54 -16.85
N GLN A 109 -13.63 -10.68 -15.83
CA GLN A 109 -12.55 -10.61 -14.84
C GLN A 109 -12.47 -11.90 -14.02
N GLU A 110 -13.61 -12.39 -13.51
CA GLU A 110 -13.69 -13.65 -12.77
C GLU A 110 -13.19 -14.83 -13.64
N TYR A 111 -13.63 -14.88 -14.90
CA TYR A 111 -13.17 -15.88 -15.86
C TYR A 111 -11.65 -15.85 -16.04
N PHE A 112 -11.10 -14.65 -16.26
CA PHE A 112 -9.67 -14.50 -16.44
C PHE A 112 -8.91 -15.00 -15.22
N ILE A 113 -9.35 -14.66 -14.01
CA ILE A 113 -8.76 -15.13 -12.75
C ILE A 113 -8.80 -16.65 -12.63
N ARG A 114 -9.93 -17.29 -12.97
CA ARG A 114 -10.08 -18.76 -12.96
C ARG A 114 -9.11 -19.42 -13.94
N LYS A 115 -9.01 -18.91 -15.16
CA LYS A 115 -8.07 -19.42 -16.17
C LYS A 115 -6.60 -19.24 -15.75
N VAL A 116 -6.26 -18.13 -15.11
CA VAL A 116 -4.91 -17.92 -14.56
C VAL A 116 -4.64 -18.85 -13.36
N SER A 117 -5.65 -19.13 -12.54
CA SER A 117 -5.56 -20.14 -11.48
C SER A 117 -5.33 -21.56 -12.02
N ASP A 118 -5.96 -21.94 -13.14
CA ASP A 118 -5.69 -23.20 -13.82
C ASP A 118 -4.23 -23.29 -14.27
N ILE A 119 -3.70 -22.20 -14.86
CA ILE A 119 -2.28 -22.10 -15.25
C ILE A 119 -1.38 -22.24 -14.02
N CYS A 120 -1.70 -21.54 -12.93
CA CYS A 120 -0.92 -21.63 -11.69
C CYS A 120 -0.92 -23.06 -11.14
N THR A 121 -2.08 -23.71 -11.09
CA THR A 121 -2.25 -25.10 -10.65
C THR A 121 -1.43 -26.06 -11.51
N LYS A 122 -1.50 -25.94 -12.84
CA LYS A 122 -0.71 -26.73 -13.80
C LYS A 122 0.79 -26.63 -13.51
N HIS A 123 1.24 -25.46 -13.06
CA HIS A 123 2.64 -25.19 -12.72
C HIS A 123 2.95 -25.31 -11.23
N GLY A 124 2.05 -25.84 -10.39
CA GLY A 124 2.27 -26.02 -8.95
C GLY A 124 2.51 -24.71 -8.20
N LEU A 125 1.83 -23.64 -8.60
CA LEU A 125 1.89 -22.30 -8.01
C LEU A 125 0.54 -21.94 -7.37
N ASN A 126 0.60 -21.14 -6.32
CA ASN A 126 -0.54 -20.40 -5.78
C ASN A 126 -0.70 -19.06 -6.49
N LEU A 127 -1.88 -18.46 -6.39
CA LEU A 127 -2.22 -17.21 -7.05
C LEU A 127 -2.36 -16.06 -6.04
N GLY A 128 -1.62 -14.97 -6.22
CA GLY A 128 -1.81 -13.72 -5.50
C GLY A 128 -2.64 -12.74 -6.32
N VAL A 129 -3.60 -12.07 -5.67
CA VAL A 129 -4.44 -11.03 -6.27
C VAL A 129 -4.66 -9.89 -5.29
N TRP A 130 -4.86 -8.67 -5.80
CA TRP A 130 -5.55 -7.63 -5.01
C TRP A 130 -6.99 -8.09 -4.76
N GLU A 131 -7.57 -7.71 -3.62
CA GLU A 131 -8.90 -8.20 -3.20
C GLU A 131 -10.00 -8.07 -4.27
N ASP A 132 -9.95 -7.05 -5.14
CA ASP A 132 -10.92 -6.84 -6.21
C ASP A 132 -10.92 -8.01 -7.21
N GLY A 133 -9.75 -8.60 -7.47
CA GLY A 133 -9.57 -9.79 -8.31
C GLY A 133 -10.07 -11.09 -7.68
N ALA A 134 -10.61 -11.04 -6.46
CA ALA A 134 -11.26 -12.18 -5.79
C ALA A 134 -12.75 -11.91 -5.49
N LEU A 135 -13.29 -10.75 -5.90
CA LEU A 135 -14.62 -10.29 -5.56
C LEU A 135 -15.44 -9.97 -6.81
N LYS A 136 -16.71 -10.37 -6.81
CA LYS A 136 -17.69 -9.93 -7.81
C LYS A 136 -17.95 -8.44 -7.65
N SER A 137 -17.93 -7.71 -8.76
CA SER A 137 -18.38 -6.32 -8.83
C SER A 137 -19.87 -6.29 -9.18
N PRO A 138 -20.69 -5.35 -8.67
CA PRO A 138 -20.40 -4.41 -7.60
C PRO A 138 -20.62 -4.99 -6.19
N ASP A 139 -21.18 -6.19 -6.07
CA ASP A 139 -21.74 -6.72 -4.82
C ASP A 139 -20.69 -7.11 -3.76
N THR A 140 -19.41 -7.16 -4.15
CA THR A 140 -18.26 -7.52 -3.30
C THR A 140 -18.44 -8.90 -2.66
N VAL A 141 -18.94 -9.85 -3.44
CA VAL A 141 -19.10 -11.25 -3.05
C VAL A 141 -17.86 -12.02 -3.50
N PRO A 142 -17.15 -12.76 -2.62
CA PRO A 142 -16.04 -13.59 -3.05
C PRO A 142 -16.41 -14.57 -4.15
N TYR A 143 -15.52 -14.78 -5.13
CA TYR A 143 -15.70 -15.86 -6.10
C TYR A 143 -15.79 -17.21 -5.38
N GLU A 144 -16.52 -18.16 -5.95
CA GLU A 144 -16.70 -19.47 -5.34
C GLU A 144 -15.37 -20.21 -5.27
N LYS A 145 -14.83 -20.41 -4.07
CA LYS A 145 -13.49 -20.99 -3.90
C LYS A 145 -13.37 -22.40 -4.49
N SER A 146 -14.45 -23.19 -4.46
CA SER A 146 -14.54 -24.53 -5.06
C SER A 146 -14.20 -24.56 -6.55
N SER A 147 -14.32 -23.43 -7.22
CA SER A 147 -14.08 -23.30 -8.64
C SER A 147 -12.68 -22.78 -8.99
N ILE A 148 -11.83 -22.56 -7.98
CA ILE A 148 -10.47 -22.05 -8.11
C ILE A 148 -9.51 -23.09 -7.51
N PRO A 149 -8.79 -23.85 -8.36
CA PRO A 149 -8.09 -25.06 -7.93
C PRO A 149 -6.84 -24.83 -7.05
N CYS A 150 -6.09 -23.74 -7.22
CA CYS A 150 -4.96 -23.41 -6.33
C CYS A 150 -5.39 -22.58 -5.13
N ASP A 151 -4.52 -22.42 -4.12
CA ASP A 151 -4.75 -21.42 -3.09
C ASP A 151 -4.68 -20.00 -3.70
N VAL A 152 -5.54 -19.12 -3.19
CA VAL A 152 -5.55 -17.70 -3.58
C VAL A 152 -5.22 -16.85 -2.37
N LEU A 153 -4.16 -16.05 -2.52
CA LEU A 153 -3.73 -15.03 -1.57
C LEU A 153 -4.34 -13.69 -2.00
N ALA A 154 -5.34 -13.22 -1.27
CA ALA A 154 -6.00 -11.95 -1.50
C ALA A 154 -5.37 -10.85 -0.63
N TYR A 155 -4.78 -9.86 -1.28
CA TYR A 155 -4.17 -8.70 -0.65
C TYR A 155 -5.26 -7.65 -0.42
N SER A 156 -5.71 -7.54 0.82
CA SER A 156 -6.81 -6.64 1.19
C SER A 156 -6.28 -5.25 1.52
N TRP A 157 -6.64 -4.28 0.68
CA TRP A 157 -6.16 -2.91 0.77
C TRP A 157 -7.23 -1.92 1.25
N ASN A 158 -8.50 -2.35 1.33
CA ASN A 158 -9.57 -1.52 1.87
C ASN A 158 -9.51 -1.39 3.39
N ASN A 159 -10.24 -0.42 3.92
CA ASN A 159 -10.13 -0.05 5.33
C ASN A 159 -11.35 0.73 5.81
N ALA A 160 -11.56 0.71 7.13
CA ALA A 160 -12.74 1.29 7.75
C ALA A 160 -12.73 2.84 7.78
N GLY A 161 -11.57 3.49 7.63
CA GLY A 161 -11.49 4.96 7.63
C GLY A 161 -11.93 5.59 6.30
N TRP A 162 -11.61 4.93 5.19
CA TRP A 162 -11.96 5.35 3.83
C TRP A 162 -13.34 4.86 3.42
N SER A 163 -13.64 3.58 3.69
CA SER A 163 -14.94 3.00 3.38
C SER A 163 -15.30 1.92 4.41
N PRO A 164 -16.02 2.29 5.50
CA PRO A 164 -16.48 1.36 6.54
C PRO A 164 -17.09 0.06 6.01
N TYR A 165 -17.89 0.16 4.95
CA TYR A 165 -18.60 -0.96 4.34
C TYR A 165 -17.71 -1.87 3.49
N LEU A 166 -16.60 -1.36 2.96
CA LEU A 166 -15.66 -2.14 2.16
C LEU A 166 -14.54 -2.74 3.01
N ALA A 167 -14.33 -2.26 4.23
CA ALA A 167 -13.40 -2.86 5.18
C ALA A 167 -13.71 -4.35 5.46
N ASN A 168 -14.99 -4.75 5.40
CA ASN A 168 -15.38 -6.16 5.60
C ASN A 168 -14.88 -7.11 4.51
N ARG A 169 -14.32 -6.61 3.39
CA ARG A 169 -13.81 -7.46 2.29
C ARG A 169 -12.74 -8.44 2.78
N ALA A 170 -11.83 -8.00 3.65
CA ALA A 170 -10.85 -8.87 4.30
C ALA A 170 -11.54 -10.05 5.01
N TYR A 171 -12.59 -9.77 5.78
CA TYR A 171 -13.31 -10.79 6.55
C TYR A 171 -14.16 -11.68 5.65
N LYS A 172 -14.82 -11.12 4.62
CA LYS A 172 -15.55 -11.89 3.60
C LYS A 172 -14.65 -12.90 2.92
N LEU A 173 -13.46 -12.47 2.48
CA LEU A 173 -12.48 -13.32 1.81
C LEU A 173 -11.94 -14.41 2.75
N ALA A 174 -11.54 -14.04 3.97
CA ALA A 174 -11.08 -15.00 4.98
C ALA A 174 -12.15 -16.04 5.32
N ASN A 175 -13.40 -15.61 5.55
CA ASN A 175 -14.53 -16.50 5.83
C ASN A 175 -14.91 -17.38 4.63
N ALA A 176 -14.60 -16.95 3.40
CA ALA A 176 -14.79 -17.73 2.17
C ALA A 176 -13.61 -18.68 1.86
N GLY A 177 -12.60 -18.77 2.73
CA GLY A 177 -11.47 -19.70 2.59
C GLY A 177 -10.28 -19.17 1.78
N TYR A 178 -10.29 -17.89 1.39
CA TYR A 178 -9.12 -17.25 0.79
C TYR A 178 -8.05 -16.97 1.85
N LYS A 179 -6.78 -17.02 1.46
CA LYS A 179 -5.70 -16.57 2.34
C LYS A 179 -5.57 -15.05 2.23
N VAL A 180 -5.72 -14.33 3.32
CA VAL A 180 -5.77 -12.87 3.32
C VAL A 180 -4.44 -12.30 3.81
N VAL A 181 -3.89 -11.36 3.04
CA VAL A 181 -2.73 -10.55 3.42
C VAL A 181 -3.20 -9.12 3.66
N MET A 182 -3.05 -8.65 4.90
CA MET A 182 -3.49 -7.33 5.34
C MET A 182 -2.58 -6.24 4.75
N SER A 183 -3.13 -5.41 3.87
CA SER A 183 -2.39 -4.40 3.09
C SER A 183 -3.12 -3.05 3.11
N GLN A 184 -3.78 -2.70 4.22
CA GLN A 184 -4.68 -1.55 4.35
C GLN A 184 -4.03 -0.24 3.86
N ALA A 185 -4.62 0.39 2.85
CA ALA A 185 -4.07 1.61 2.25
C ALA A 185 -4.00 2.81 3.21
N THR A 186 -4.77 2.81 4.29
CA THR A 186 -4.68 3.85 5.32
C THR A 186 -3.51 3.66 6.29
N HIS A 187 -2.83 2.51 6.28
CA HIS A 187 -1.78 2.17 7.25
C HIS A 187 -0.49 1.67 6.60
N PHE A 188 -0.57 1.03 5.44
CA PHE A 188 0.54 0.26 4.88
C PHE A 188 0.93 0.68 3.46
N TYR A 189 0.36 1.76 2.93
CA TYR A 189 0.75 2.33 1.64
C TYR A 189 1.79 3.43 1.87
N PHE A 190 3.06 3.02 1.81
CA PHE A 190 4.20 3.87 2.11
C PHE A 190 4.59 4.81 0.96
N ASP A 191 3.74 4.98 -0.05
CA ASP A 191 3.76 6.13 -0.93
C ASP A 191 3.05 7.34 -0.32
N HIS A 192 2.28 7.16 0.77
CA HIS A 192 1.61 8.27 1.47
C HIS A 192 2.57 9.11 2.32
N PRO A 193 2.28 10.42 2.50
CA PRO A 193 3.03 11.33 3.37
C PRO A 193 3.24 10.77 4.77
N HIS A 194 4.35 11.14 5.41
CA HIS A 194 4.59 10.83 6.82
C HIS A 194 3.82 11.74 7.78
N GLU A 195 3.47 12.96 7.37
CA GLU A 195 2.68 13.91 8.15
C GLU A 195 1.83 14.78 7.21
N PRO A 196 0.75 15.43 7.71
CA PRO A 196 -0.18 16.19 6.88
C PRO A 196 0.37 17.60 6.55
N ASP A 197 1.51 17.65 5.87
CA ASP A 197 2.21 18.89 5.51
C ASP A 197 2.39 18.97 3.98
N PRO A 198 2.15 20.13 3.34
CA PRO A 198 2.25 20.27 1.89
C PRO A 198 3.68 20.07 1.33
N GLU A 199 4.72 20.18 2.16
CA GLU A 199 6.10 19.87 1.78
C GLU A 199 6.43 18.38 1.87
N GLU A 200 5.56 17.54 2.48
CA GLU A 200 5.75 16.09 2.41
C GLU A 200 5.46 15.53 1.02
N ILE A 201 6.29 14.58 0.60
CA ILE A 201 6.08 13.86 -0.64
C ILE A 201 5.07 12.72 -0.43
N GLY A 202 4.31 12.42 -1.48
CA GLY A 202 3.43 11.26 -1.52
C GLY A 202 2.04 11.55 -2.03
N LEU A 203 1.36 10.50 -2.49
CA LEU A 203 -0.06 10.56 -2.80
C LEU A 203 -0.87 10.39 -1.50
N PHE A 204 -2.13 10.83 -1.49
CA PHE A 204 -2.92 10.85 -0.25
C PHE A 204 -4.37 10.45 -0.46
N TRP A 205 -4.64 9.66 -1.51
CA TRP A 205 -5.99 9.29 -1.89
C TRP A 205 -6.71 8.49 -0.78
N ALA A 206 -5.98 7.64 -0.06
CA ALA A 206 -6.52 6.82 1.04
C ALA A 206 -6.57 7.55 2.39
N THR A 207 -5.54 8.35 2.69
CA THR A 207 -5.38 9.03 3.97
C THR A 207 -4.41 10.20 3.84
N ARG A 208 -4.48 11.17 4.77
CA ARG A 208 -3.61 12.34 4.70
C ARG A 208 -2.16 12.05 5.07
N TYR A 209 -1.92 11.06 5.94
CA TYR A 209 -0.59 10.66 6.35
C TYR A 209 -0.56 9.25 6.94
N ILE A 210 0.63 8.64 6.91
CA ILE A 210 0.97 7.36 7.52
C ILE A 210 2.34 7.51 8.18
N ASP A 211 2.32 7.83 9.46
CA ASP A 211 3.53 7.95 10.25
C ASP A 211 3.87 6.63 10.98
N ASP A 212 5.09 6.51 11.51
CA ASP A 212 5.52 5.32 12.24
C ASP A 212 4.57 4.91 13.37
N ARG A 213 3.92 5.87 14.05
CA ARG A 213 2.98 5.58 15.15
C ARG A 213 1.71 4.94 14.62
N LYS A 214 1.15 5.48 13.54
CA LYS A 214 -0.04 4.92 12.90
C LYS A 214 0.21 3.49 12.42
N VAL A 215 1.38 3.21 11.85
CA VAL A 215 1.79 1.85 11.46
C VAL A 215 1.91 0.94 12.67
N PHE A 216 2.63 1.40 13.70
CA PHE A 216 2.86 0.64 14.93
C PHE A 216 1.54 0.30 15.64
N GLU A 217 0.59 1.24 15.70
CA GLU A 217 -0.68 1.06 16.43
C GLU A 217 -1.73 0.23 15.66
N PHE A 218 -1.42 -0.26 14.46
CA PHE A 218 -2.36 -1.08 13.68
C PHE A 218 -2.64 -2.43 14.35
N MET A 219 -3.90 -2.84 14.40
CA MET A 219 -4.38 -4.11 14.95
C MET A 219 -4.96 -4.99 13.84
N PRO A 220 -4.23 -6.02 13.34
CA PRO A 220 -4.63 -6.80 12.17
C PRO A 220 -5.94 -7.57 12.35
N GLU A 221 -6.14 -8.18 13.52
CA GLU A 221 -7.36 -8.96 13.81
C GLU A 221 -8.55 -8.09 14.25
N HIS A 222 -8.33 -6.79 14.46
CA HIS A 222 -9.35 -5.85 14.93
C HIS A 222 -9.50 -4.68 13.94
N LEU A 223 -9.75 -4.99 12.67
CA LEU A 223 -9.73 -4.04 11.55
C LEU A 223 -10.52 -2.74 11.81
N TYR A 224 -11.74 -2.85 12.35
CA TYR A 224 -12.60 -1.70 12.65
C TYR A 224 -12.06 -0.82 13.78
N SER A 225 -11.36 -1.39 14.75
CA SER A 225 -10.74 -0.63 15.85
C SER A 225 -9.60 0.29 15.38
N ASN A 226 -9.14 0.13 14.13
CA ASN A 226 -8.16 1.02 13.50
C ASN A 226 -8.79 2.29 12.90
N ALA A 227 -10.12 2.40 12.84
CA ALA A 227 -10.81 3.57 12.28
C ALA A 227 -10.76 4.75 13.26
N LYS A 228 -9.80 5.65 13.07
CA LYS A 228 -9.68 6.88 13.88
C LYS A 228 -10.34 8.10 13.25
N PHE A 229 -10.19 8.27 11.93
CA PHE A 229 -10.67 9.44 11.21
C PHE A 229 -11.39 9.02 9.92
N ASN A 230 -12.43 9.77 9.56
CA ASN A 230 -13.11 9.65 8.28
C ASN A 230 -12.35 10.38 7.16
N LEU A 231 -12.89 10.33 5.94
CA LEU A 231 -12.34 11.00 4.75
C LEU A 231 -12.18 12.52 4.87
N ASN A 232 -12.97 13.16 5.72
CA ASN A 232 -12.93 14.60 5.99
C ASN A 232 -11.96 14.96 7.14
N ALA A 233 -11.18 13.97 7.62
CA ALA A 233 -10.30 14.09 8.79
C ALA A 233 -11.04 14.37 10.11
N GLU A 234 -12.33 14.06 10.18
CA GLU A 234 -13.11 14.13 11.42
C GLU A 234 -12.93 12.83 12.21
N PRO A 235 -12.77 12.90 13.54
CA PRO A 235 -12.61 11.70 14.36
C PRO A 235 -13.91 10.89 14.41
N PHE A 236 -13.81 9.57 14.32
CA PHE A 236 -14.95 8.69 14.63
C PHE A 236 -15.20 8.66 16.14
N SER A 237 -16.46 8.71 16.52
CA SER A 237 -16.89 8.43 17.89
C SER A 237 -16.78 6.93 18.21
N SER A 238 -16.65 6.60 19.49
CA SER A 238 -16.63 5.20 19.94
C SER A 238 -17.90 4.44 19.54
N GLU A 239 -19.05 5.13 19.47
CA GLU A 239 -20.32 4.55 19.06
C GLU A 239 -20.35 4.26 17.55
N GLU A 240 -19.77 5.13 16.71
CA GLU A 240 -19.62 4.85 15.28
C GLU A 240 -18.71 3.64 15.03
N VAL A 241 -17.57 3.56 15.73
CA VAL A 241 -16.65 2.41 15.59
C VAL A 241 -17.32 1.11 16.05
N LYS A 242 -18.05 1.16 17.17
CA LYS A 242 -18.82 0.03 17.66
C LYS A 242 -19.90 -0.38 16.66
N ASN A 243 -20.67 0.57 16.13
CA ASN A 243 -21.70 0.29 15.14
C ASN A 243 -21.11 -0.29 13.85
N MET A 244 -19.96 0.22 13.38
CA MET A 244 -19.24 -0.37 12.25
C MET A 244 -18.91 -1.83 12.52
N ARG A 245 -18.39 -2.15 13.69
CA ARG A 245 -18.05 -3.53 14.06
C ARG A 245 -19.30 -4.42 14.16
N ASP A 246 -20.34 -3.95 14.85
CA ASP A 246 -21.53 -4.75 15.19
C ASP A 246 -22.47 -4.95 13.99
N THR A 247 -22.47 -4.03 13.03
CA THR A 247 -23.31 -4.12 11.81
C THR A 247 -22.61 -4.76 10.62
N ASN A 248 -21.29 -4.94 10.67
CA ASN A 248 -20.54 -5.62 9.61
C ASN A 248 -20.36 -7.12 9.91
N LEU A 249 -19.97 -7.87 8.86
CA LEU A 249 -19.67 -9.29 8.93
C LEU A 249 -18.53 -9.57 9.93
N PRO A 250 -18.70 -10.41 10.96
CA PRO A 250 -17.61 -10.78 11.88
C PRO A 250 -16.59 -11.70 11.20
N LEU A 251 -15.35 -11.66 11.67
CA LEU A 251 -14.30 -12.60 11.28
C LEU A 251 -14.54 -13.95 11.97
N THR A 252 -14.89 -14.99 11.19
CA THR A 252 -15.17 -16.34 11.70
C THR A 252 -14.04 -17.34 11.40
N ALA A 253 -13.14 -17.01 10.48
CA ALA A 253 -11.99 -17.84 10.10
C ALA A 253 -10.67 -17.02 10.21
N PRO A 254 -10.25 -16.62 11.42
CA PRO A 254 -9.04 -15.79 11.62
C PRO A 254 -7.76 -16.47 11.14
N GLU A 255 -7.69 -17.80 11.11
CA GLU A 255 -6.56 -18.58 10.57
C GLU A 255 -6.31 -18.37 9.07
N ASN A 256 -7.27 -17.77 8.36
CA ASN A 256 -7.13 -17.40 6.97
C ASN A 256 -6.49 -16.01 6.80
N ILE A 257 -6.32 -15.21 7.85
CA ILE A 257 -5.45 -14.04 7.84
C ILE A 257 -4.01 -14.52 8.05
N ILE A 258 -3.23 -14.60 6.97
CA ILE A 258 -1.92 -15.26 6.97
C ILE A 258 -0.74 -14.31 7.19
N GLY A 259 -0.99 -12.99 7.18
CA GLY A 259 0.04 -12.00 7.40
C GLY A 259 -0.36 -10.60 6.95
N MET A 260 0.65 -9.74 6.79
CA MET A 260 0.50 -8.35 6.36
C MET A 260 1.59 -7.94 5.38
N GLN A 261 1.33 -6.90 4.59
CA GLN A 261 2.26 -6.33 3.63
C GLN A 261 2.20 -4.80 3.63
N ALA A 262 3.38 -4.17 3.68
CA ALA A 262 3.55 -2.77 3.32
C ALA A 262 3.82 -2.65 1.82
N ALA A 263 3.02 -1.84 1.13
CA ALA A 263 3.18 -1.52 -0.28
C ALA A 263 3.88 -0.16 -0.41
N VAL A 264 4.74 0.00 -1.42
CA VAL A 264 5.35 1.28 -1.76
C VAL A 264 5.12 1.51 -3.25
N TRP A 265 4.09 2.28 -3.58
CA TRP A 265 3.84 2.73 -4.94
C TRP A 265 4.84 3.83 -5.34
N SER A 266 5.20 3.91 -6.62
CA SER A 266 6.40 4.63 -7.06
C SER A 266 6.13 5.83 -7.96
N GLU A 267 4.89 6.31 -8.09
CA GLU A 267 4.50 7.42 -8.97
C GLU A 267 5.34 8.67 -8.72
N MET A 268 5.63 8.96 -7.45
CA MET A 268 6.39 10.14 -7.01
C MET A 268 7.84 9.79 -6.60
N LEU A 269 8.21 8.51 -6.59
CA LEU A 269 9.49 8.02 -6.04
C LEU A 269 10.51 7.79 -7.16
N ARG A 270 11.01 8.91 -7.70
CA ARG A 270 11.87 8.92 -8.90
C ARG A 270 13.35 8.59 -8.64
N ASP A 271 13.73 8.41 -7.38
CA ASP A 271 15.10 8.06 -6.99
C ASP A 271 15.12 7.26 -5.68
N VAL A 272 16.26 6.61 -5.43
CA VAL A 272 16.47 5.74 -4.26
C VAL A 272 16.40 6.50 -2.93
N THR A 273 16.72 7.79 -2.92
CA THR A 273 16.67 8.62 -1.72
C THR A 273 15.22 8.87 -1.32
N LYS A 274 14.34 9.21 -2.27
CA LYS A 274 12.89 9.32 -2.02
C LYS A 274 12.28 7.98 -1.64
N PHE A 275 12.72 6.89 -2.26
CA PHE A 275 12.32 5.54 -1.86
C PHE A 275 12.68 5.27 -0.39
N HIS A 276 13.95 5.43 0.00
CA HIS A 276 14.37 5.27 1.40
C HIS A 276 13.63 6.19 2.37
N TYR A 277 13.42 7.45 1.99
CA TYR A 277 12.69 8.44 2.78
C TYR A 277 11.27 7.96 3.08
N GLN A 278 10.59 7.40 2.08
CA GLN A 278 9.26 6.88 2.26
C GLN A 278 9.22 5.57 3.05
N LEU A 279 10.18 4.67 2.89
CA LEU A 279 10.18 3.39 3.62
C LEU A 279 10.55 3.57 5.09
N PHE A 280 11.58 4.36 5.37
CA PHE A 280 12.20 4.38 6.70
C PHE A 280 11.96 5.71 7.42
N PRO A 281 11.66 5.69 8.73
CA PRO A 281 11.78 4.53 9.63
C PRO A 281 10.51 3.66 9.78
N ARG A 282 9.39 4.01 9.15
CA ARG A 282 8.09 3.34 9.39
C ARG A 282 8.05 1.86 9.02
N LEU A 283 8.94 1.39 8.15
CA LEU A 283 9.13 -0.03 7.88
C LEU A 283 9.57 -0.82 9.13
N ILE A 284 10.28 -0.19 10.08
CA ILE A 284 10.61 -0.81 11.37
C ILE A 284 9.35 -1.01 12.21
N ALA A 285 8.44 -0.03 12.21
CA ALA A 285 7.16 -0.14 12.91
C ALA A 285 6.27 -1.22 12.27
N PHE A 286 6.29 -1.32 10.95
CA PHE A 286 5.62 -2.41 10.23
C PHE A 286 6.22 -3.77 10.61
N ALA A 287 7.55 -3.90 10.61
CA ALA A 287 8.22 -5.15 10.97
C ALA A 287 7.88 -5.61 12.40
N GLU A 288 7.78 -4.68 13.35
CA GLU A 288 7.33 -4.98 14.71
C GLU A 288 5.91 -5.55 14.72
N ARG A 289 4.94 -4.87 14.08
CA ARG A 289 3.55 -5.33 14.08
C ARG A 289 3.33 -6.60 13.25
N ALA A 290 4.15 -6.83 12.23
CA ALA A 290 4.13 -8.06 11.43
C ALA A 290 4.67 -9.27 12.20
N TRP A 291 5.54 -9.06 13.19
CA TRP A 291 6.21 -10.12 13.94
C TRP A 291 5.58 -10.36 15.32
N HIS A 292 5.21 -9.29 16.02
CA HIS A 292 4.79 -9.32 17.41
C HIS A 292 3.33 -8.87 17.57
N LYS A 293 2.51 -9.75 18.14
CA LYS A 293 1.18 -9.42 18.64
C LYS A 293 1.29 -8.82 20.04
N ALA A 294 1.06 -7.51 20.15
CA ALA A 294 1.16 -6.80 21.42
C ALA A 294 -0.07 -7.09 22.31
N PRO A 295 0.09 -7.04 23.66
CA PRO A 295 -1.02 -7.30 24.58
C PRO A 295 -2.20 -6.33 24.47
N TRP A 296 -1.97 -5.15 23.89
CA TRP A 296 -3.01 -4.13 23.69
C TRP A 296 -3.80 -4.32 22.39
N GLU A 297 -3.40 -5.25 21.51
CA GLU A 297 -4.14 -5.63 20.30
C GLU A 297 -5.37 -6.46 20.67
N ALA A 298 -6.33 -5.77 21.30
CA ALA A 298 -7.59 -6.32 21.75
C ALA A 298 -8.73 -5.39 21.30
N GLU A 299 -9.96 -5.91 21.32
CA GLU A 299 -11.15 -5.13 21.00
C GLU A 299 -11.25 -3.83 21.84
N GLN A 300 -10.87 -3.91 23.12
CA GLN A 300 -10.72 -2.77 24.01
C GLN A 300 -9.24 -2.62 24.40
N ALA A 301 -8.50 -1.87 23.59
CA ALA A 301 -7.08 -1.63 23.83
C ALA A 301 -6.85 -0.86 25.14
N ASN A 302 -5.87 -1.29 25.93
CA ASN A 302 -5.40 -0.51 27.07
C ASN A 302 -4.47 0.60 26.56
N GLU A 303 -5.00 1.83 26.48
CA GLU A 303 -4.28 2.98 25.93
C GLU A 303 -2.96 3.30 26.65
N TRP A 304 -2.90 3.07 27.96
CA TRP A 304 -1.67 3.29 28.73
C TRP A 304 -0.57 2.29 28.34
N THR A 305 -0.93 1.01 28.23
CA THR A 305 0.00 -0.06 27.82
C THR A 305 0.50 0.19 26.39
N LYS A 306 -0.40 0.57 25.49
CA LYS A 306 -0.05 0.95 24.11
C LYS A 306 0.90 2.15 24.05
N LEU A 307 0.68 3.17 24.89
CA LEU A 307 1.55 4.34 24.96
C LEU A 307 2.94 3.99 25.51
N GLN A 308 3.02 3.12 26.53
CA GLN A 308 4.30 2.64 27.06
C GLN A 308 5.07 1.84 26.02
N ASP A 309 4.40 0.95 25.30
CA ASP A 309 4.98 0.14 24.23
C ASP A 309 5.51 1.03 23.09
N TRP A 310 4.70 2.00 22.64
CA TRP A 310 5.12 3.01 21.67
C TRP A 310 6.34 3.80 22.13
N ARG A 311 6.36 4.25 23.39
CA ARG A 311 7.51 4.96 23.98
C ARG A 311 8.77 4.09 23.90
N ASP A 312 8.67 2.83 24.30
CA ASP A 312 9.82 1.92 24.33
C ASP A 312 10.32 1.64 22.92
N PHE A 313 9.40 1.43 21.96
CA PHE A 313 9.70 1.29 20.54
C PHE A 313 10.47 2.50 19.97
N VAL A 314 9.97 3.74 20.15
CA VAL A 314 10.66 4.91 19.59
C VAL A 314 12.01 5.20 20.23
N ASN A 315 12.20 4.83 21.51
CA ASN A 315 13.51 4.90 22.16
C ASN A 315 14.50 3.94 21.49
N VAL A 316 14.08 2.71 21.20
CA VAL A 316 14.92 1.73 20.46
C VAL A 316 15.21 2.25 19.06
N VAL A 317 14.21 2.75 18.33
CA VAL A 317 14.42 3.29 16.99
C VAL A 317 15.42 4.44 17.03
N GLY A 318 15.18 5.44 17.87
CA GLY A 318 15.98 6.66 17.92
C GLY A 318 17.41 6.46 18.42
N TYR A 319 17.62 5.76 19.54
CA TYR A 319 18.95 5.56 20.11
C TYR A 319 19.77 4.47 19.41
N LYS A 320 19.13 3.53 18.69
CA LYS A 320 19.81 2.36 18.13
C LYS A 320 19.58 2.18 16.63
N GLU A 321 18.35 2.03 16.17
CA GLU A 321 18.11 1.60 14.78
C GLU A 321 18.39 2.69 13.74
N LEU A 322 18.11 3.97 14.03
CA LEU A 322 18.46 5.08 13.12
C LEU A 322 19.98 5.14 12.86
N SER A 323 20.80 4.85 13.87
CA SER A 323 22.26 4.81 13.71
C SER A 323 22.70 3.70 12.73
N ARG A 324 22.02 2.54 12.74
CA ARG A 324 22.29 1.41 11.85
C ARG A 324 21.87 1.70 10.41
N LEU A 325 20.77 2.43 10.22
CA LEU A 325 20.34 2.93 8.91
C LEU A 325 21.35 3.94 8.36
N ARG A 326 21.80 4.89 9.20
CA ARG A 326 22.83 5.89 8.84
C ARG A 326 24.13 5.23 8.40
N ILE A 327 24.64 4.25 9.16
CA ILE A 327 25.88 3.51 8.82
C ILE A 327 25.76 2.77 7.48
N ARG A 328 24.54 2.38 7.08
CA ARG A 328 24.25 1.72 5.80
C ARG A 328 23.91 2.70 4.66
N ASN A 329 24.06 4.00 4.89
CA ASN A 329 23.71 5.04 3.91
C ASN A 329 22.24 4.99 3.47
N ILE A 330 21.34 4.52 4.33
CA ILE A 330 19.90 4.56 4.09
C ILE A 330 19.41 5.97 4.35
N HIS A 331 18.78 6.58 3.35
CA HIS A 331 18.31 7.96 3.43
C HIS A 331 16.92 8.04 4.07
N TYR A 332 16.78 7.54 5.30
CA TYR A 332 15.53 7.57 6.04
C TYR A 332 15.06 9.01 6.31
N ARG A 333 13.74 9.18 6.51
CA ARG A 333 13.15 10.47 6.89
C ARG A 333 13.62 10.91 8.27
N LEU A 334 14.20 12.11 8.35
CA LEU A 334 14.40 12.80 9.62
C LEU A 334 13.17 13.67 9.91
N PRO A 335 12.40 13.39 10.98
CA PRO A 335 11.24 14.21 11.31
C PRO A 335 11.72 15.62 11.67
N PRO A 336 11.08 16.68 11.14
CA PRO A 336 11.31 18.03 11.63
C PRO A 336 11.02 18.12 13.14
N PRO A 337 11.70 19.01 13.88
CA PRO A 337 11.46 19.14 15.31
C PRO A 337 10.11 19.82 15.57
N GLY A 338 9.40 19.35 16.60
CA GLY A 338 8.32 20.14 17.18
C GLY A 338 8.94 21.22 18.07
N VAL A 339 8.67 22.49 17.79
CA VAL A 339 9.32 23.60 18.51
C VAL A 339 8.27 24.62 18.92
N ARG A 340 8.42 25.20 20.11
CA ARG A 340 7.78 26.46 20.49
C ARG A 340 8.74 27.34 21.29
N ILE A 341 8.55 28.65 21.20
CA ILE A 341 9.21 29.62 22.07
C ILE A 341 8.22 30.01 23.15
N THR A 342 8.59 29.82 24.42
CA THR A 342 7.75 30.15 25.57
C THR A 342 7.71 31.65 25.84
N ASP A 343 6.71 32.11 26.58
CA ASP A 343 6.55 33.52 26.96
C ASP A 343 7.75 34.06 27.74
N ASP A 344 8.43 33.21 28.54
CA ASP A 344 9.67 33.57 29.25
C ASP A 344 10.92 33.56 28.36
N GLY A 345 10.80 33.20 27.08
CA GLY A 345 11.88 33.26 26.10
C GLY A 345 12.79 32.05 26.10
N LYS A 346 12.22 30.85 26.28
CA LYS A 346 12.94 29.59 26.16
C LYS A 346 12.44 28.79 24.96
N ILE A 347 13.34 28.03 24.35
CA ILE A 347 12.97 27.06 23.34
C ILE A 347 12.52 25.79 24.04
N GLU A 348 11.31 25.34 23.74
CA GLU A 348 10.86 23.99 24.00
C GLU A 348 10.92 23.19 22.70
N ILE A 349 11.58 22.03 22.76
CA ILE A 349 11.78 21.18 21.59
C ILE A 349 11.41 19.72 21.88
N CYS A 350 10.72 19.10 20.94
CA CYS A 350 10.42 17.68 20.97
C CYS A 350 10.77 17.00 19.64
N SER A 351 11.12 15.72 19.73
CA SER A 351 11.30 14.83 18.59
C SER A 351 10.47 13.59 18.77
N LYS A 352 10.02 13.05 17.64
CA LYS A 352 9.43 11.72 17.55
C LYS A 352 10.38 10.62 18.02
N PHE A 353 11.67 10.76 17.73
CA PHE A 353 12.71 9.78 18.05
C PHE A 353 13.70 10.38 19.05
N PRO A 354 13.67 9.94 20.32
CA PRO A 354 14.69 10.26 21.31
C PRO A 354 16.08 9.83 20.81
N GLY A 355 17.10 10.68 21.00
CA GLY A 355 18.47 10.41 20.56
C GLY A 355 18.89 11.12 19.27
N LEU A 356 17.95 11.72 18.54
CA LEU A 356 18.28 12.73 17.53
C LEU A 356 18.66 14.06 18.20
N THR A 357 19.54 14.83 17.57
CA THR A 357 19.93 16.16 18.04
C THR A 357 19.32 17.24 17.16
N PHE A 358 19.40 18.48 17.62
CA PHE A 358 18.73 19.61 16.97
C PHE A 358 19.70 20.76 16.77
N LYS A 359 19.48 21.53 15.71
CA LYS A 359 20.20 22.78 15.48
C LYS A 359 19.22 23.91 15.24
N PHE A 360 19.65 25.11 15.60
CA PHE A 360 18.90 26.33 15.35
C PHE A 360 19.80 27.44 14.82
N ARG A 361 19.22 28.44 14.16
CA ARG A 361 19.90 29.67 13.73
C ARG A 361 18.91 30.83 13.70
N THR A 362 19.43 32.06 13.73
CA THR A 362 18.61 33.27 13.56
C THR A 362 18.63 33.73 12.11
N VAL A 363 17.53 34.33 11.67
CA VAL A 363 17.35 34.90 10.34
C VAL A 363 17.00 36.38 10.46
N SER A 364 17.69 37.23 9.68
CA SER A 364 17.42 38.67 9.60
C SER A 364 17.42 39.12 8.14
N GLY A 365 16.23 39.33 7.57
CA GLY A 365 16.08 39.53 6.12
C GLY A 365 16.59 38.29 5.36
N ASP A 366 17.57 38.49 4.48
CA ASP A 366 18.22 37.41 3.72
C ASP A 366 19.49 36.87 4.41
N GLU A 367 19.87 37.43 5.57
CA GLU A 367 21.06 37.00 6.32
C GLU A 367 20.71 35.89 7.33
N HIS A 368 21.59 34.89 7.40
CA HIS A 368 21.47 33.74 8.30
C HIS A 368 22.70 33.64 9.20
N SER A 369 22.50 33.39 10.50
CA SER A 369 23.62 32.99 11.37
C SER A 369 24.05 31.55 11.07
N ASP A 370 25.23 31.17 11.58
CA ASP A 370 25.65 29.78 11.61
C ASP A 370 24.69 28.92 12.45
N TRP A 371 24.60 27.64 12.08
CA TRP A 371 23.85 26.65 12.86
C TRP A 371 24.51 26.40 14.21
N SER A 372 23.74 26.59 15.28
CA SER A 372 24.13 26.28 16.66
C SER A 372 23.38 25.05 17.16
N GLU A 373 23.97 24.29 18.09
CA GLU A 373 23.27 23.19 18.77
C GLU A 373 22.07 23.74 19.54
N CYS A 374 20.93 23.05 19.47
CA CYS A 374 19.69 23.42 20.15
C CYS A 374 19.39 22.43 21.26
N VAL A 375 19.36 22.92 22.50
CA VAL A 375 19.01 22.13 23.70
C VAL A 375 17.64 22.56 24.22
N ASP A 376 16.85 21.60 24.71
CA ASP A 376 15.57 21.91 25.35
C ASP A 376 15.74 22.86 26.54
N GLN A 377 14.80 23.79 26.71
CA GLN A 377 14.81 24.87 27.70
C GLN A 377 15.92 25.92 27.53
N GLN A 378 16.66 25.93 26.43
CA GLN A 378 17.67 26.96 26.21
C GLN A 378 17.04 28.35 26.01
N PRO A 379 17.58 29.41 26.62
CA PRO A 379 17.06 30.76 26.44
C PRO A 379 17.38 31.30 25.05
N ILE A 380 16.47 32.11 24.49
CA ILE A 380 16.74 32.86 23.26
C ILE A 380 17.29 34.25 23.54
N THR A 381 18.11 34.73 22.62
CA THR A 381 18.78 36.03 22.72
C THR A 381 17.88 37.20 22.30
N ASP A 382 16.95 36.97 21.37
CA ASP A 382 16.05 38.01 20.86
C ASP A 382 14.67 37.43 20.55
N LYS A 383 13.66 37.84 21.32
CA LYS A 383 12.25 37.40 21.14
C LYS A 383 11.62 37.89 19.82
N LYS A 384 12.25 38.83 19.12
CA LYS A 384 11.76 39.37 17.84
C LYS A 384 12.48 38.77 16.63
N ALA A 385 13.55 38.01 16.85
CA ALA A 385 14.26 37.35 15.78
C ALA A 385 13.43 36.19 15.22
N ILE A 386 13.59 35.93 13.92
CA ILE A 386 13.07 34.74 13.27
C ILE A 386 14.06 33.61 13.53
N TYR A 387 13.55 32.45 13.93
CA TYR A 387 14.38 31.28 14.21
C TYR A 387 14.08 30.15 13.23
N GLU A 388 15.14 29.49 12.76
CA GLU A 388 15.06 28.28 11.96
C GLU A 388 15.60 27.10 12.75
N PHE A 389 14.95 25.94 12.65
CA PHE A 389 15.25 24.73 13.38
C PHE A 389 15.34 23.53 12.44
N VAL A 390 16.24 22.60 12.75
CA VAL A 390 16.36 21.30 12.07
C VAL A 390 16.67 20.20 13.07
N THR A 391 16.16 19.01 12.80
CA THR A 391 16.63 17.76 13.41
C THR A 391 17.84 17.25 12.63
N THR A 392 18.84 16.70 13.29
CA THR A 392 20.01 16.10 12.64
C THR A 392 20.35 14.74 13.19
N ASP A 393 20.85 13.86 12.31
CA ASP A 393 21.52 12.61 12.69
C ASP A 393 23.05 12.76 12.72
N GLY A 394 23.57 14.00 12.70
CA GLY A 394 24.99 14.32 12.64
C GLY A 394 25.60 14.35 11.22
N GLN A 395 24.91 13.83 10.20
CA GLN A 395 25.36 13.88 8.80
C GLN A 395 24.32 14.55 7.89
N ARG A 396 23.04 14.32 8.15
CA ARG A 396 21.90 14.85 7.41
C ARG A 396 21.03 15.69 8.34
N GLN A 397 20.16 16.49 7.73
CA GLN A 397 19.22 17.35 8.42
C GLN A 397 17.79 17.08 7.90
N SER A 398 16.79 17.29 8.75
CA SER A 398 15.39 17.40 8.32
C SER A 398 15.19 18.65 7.45
N ARG A 399 13.99 18.82 6.90
CA ARG A 399 13.56 20.14 6.44
C ARG A 399 13.57 21.16 7.59
N ILE A 400 13.62 22.44 7.23
CA ILE A 400 13.69 23.57 8.15
C ILE A 400 12.29 23.89 8.68
N ILE A 401 12.17 24.09 9.98
CA ILE A 401 10.99 24.68 10.63
C ILE A 401 11.34 26.12 11.02
N ARG A 402 10.47 27.06 10.68
CA ARG A 402 10.66 28.49 10.97
C ARG A 402 9.62 28.98 11.97
N LEU A 403 10.07 29.71 13.00
CA LEU A 403 9.24 30.37 14.01
C LEU A 403 9.48 31.88 14.03
#